data_AF-A0A2R4JF24-F1
#
_entry.id   AF-A0A2R4JF24-F1
#
_cell.length_a   1.000
_cell.length_b   1.000
_cell.length_c   1.000
_cell.angle_alpha   90.00
_cell.angle_beta   90.00
_cell.angle_gamma   90.00
#
_symmetry.space_group_name_H-M   'P 1'
#
loop_
_entity.id
_entity.type
_entity.pdbx_description
1 polymer ?
#
loop_
_entity_poly.entity_id
_entity_poly.type
_entity_poly.pdbx_seq_one_letter_code
_entity_poly.pdbx_strand_id
1 'polypeptide(L)'
;MPPDFKAVLGDLTAMSTTFHDEAVNYRKLHADVAPPLVSGGDAGLDHALKEVADLIVALHIGFADRLDDHGDKVTYARDSFRRHDIDVHGLFEDLMAEDG
;
A
#
# COMPACT_ATOMS: atom_id res chain seq x y z
N MET A 1 2.66 24.68 -15.47
CA MET A 1 2.63 23.76 -14.31
C MET A 1 3.76 24.13 -13.36
N PRO A 2 3.47 24.48 -12.08
CA PRO A 2 4.51 24.82 -11.11
C PRO A 2 5.47 23.64 -10.90
N PRO A 3 6.77 23.87 -10.69
CA PRO A 3 7.76 22.81 -10.46
C PRO A 3 7.38 21.85 -9.33
N ASP A 4 6.72 22.39 -8.31
CA ASP A 4 6.28 21.68 -7.09
C ASP A 4 5.19 20.64 -7.37
N PHE A 5 4.26 20.94 -8.27
CA PHE A 5 3.14 20.03 -8.55
C PHE A 5 3.59 18.71 -9.20
N LYS A 6 4.50 18.79 -10.18
CA LYS A 6 5.07 17.58 -10.82
C LYS A 6 5.91 16.77 -9.84
N ALA A 7 6.63 17.44 -8.94
CA ALA A 7 7.41 16.77 -7.90
C ALA A 7 6.50 15.98 -6.96
N VAL A 8 5.44 16.61 -6.43
CA VAL A 8 4.46 15.95 -5.56
C VAL A 8 3.76 14.77 -6.26
N LEU A 9 3.37 14.89 -7.53
CA LEU A 9 2.83 13.75 -8.29
C LEU A 9 3.83 12.61 -8.46
N GLY A 10 5.11 12.95 -8.68
CA GLY A 10 6.20 11.99 -8.75
C GLY A 10 6.38 11.23 -7.44
N ASP A 11 6.42 11.95 -6.32
CA ASP A 11 6.59 11.37 -4.99
C ASP A 11 5.41 10.48 -4.60
N LEU A 12 4.17 10.91 -4.88
CA LEU A 12 2.99 10.08 -4.64
C LEU A 12 3.00 8.81 -5.50
N THR A 13 3.46 8.90 -6.75
CA THR A 13 3.60 7.73 -7.63
C THR A 13 4.65 6.77 -7.09
N ALA A 14 5.84 7.28 -6.72
CA ALA A 14 6.91 6.47 -6.15
C ALA A 14 6.46 5.78 -4.86
N MET A 15 5.78 6.50 -3.97
CA MET A 15 5.29 5.97 -2.70
C MET A 15 4.24 4.88 -2.90
N SER A 16 3.27 5.06 -3.82
CA SER A 16 2.30 4.00 -4.13
C SER A 16 2.99 2.75 -4.67
N THR A 17 3.91 2.91 -5.63
CA THR A 17 4.70 1.78 -6.15
C THR A 17 5.45 1.06 -5.05
N THR A 18 6.13 1.80 -4.15
CA THR A 18 6.86 1.19 -3.02
C THR A 18 5.94 0.39 -2.11
N PHE A 19 4.73 0.88 -1.79
CA PHE A 19 3.79 0.11 -0.98
C PHE A 19 3.37 -1.22 -1.63
N HIS A 20 3.07 -1.21 -2.93
CA HIS A 20 2.70 -2.43 -3.65
C HIS A 20 3.89 -3.40 -3.79
N ASP A 21 5.08 -2.89 -4.12
CA ASP A 21 6.29 -3.70 -4.25
C ASP A 21 6.65 -4.36 -2.92
N GLU A 22 6.58 -3.61 -1.81
CA GLU A 22 6.85 -4.13 -0.49
C GLU A 22 5.75 -5.07 0.01
N ALA A 23 4.48 -4.88 -0.36
CA ALA A 23 3.44 -5.87 -0.10
C ALA A 23 3.77 -7.21 -0.78
N VAL A 24 4.22 -7.19 -2.04
CA VAL A 24 4.64 -8.38 -2.79
C VAL A 24 5.90 -9.00 -2.18
N ASN A 25 6.90 -8.18 -1.83
CA ASN A 25 8.14 -8.67 -1.22
C ASN A 25 7.88 -9.29 0.15
N TYR A 26 7.01 -8.67 0.96
CA TYR A 26 6.63 -9.19 2.26
C TYR A 26 5.93 -10.55 2.12
N ARG A 27 4.98 -10.71 1.19
CA ARG A 27 4.31 -12.01 0.92
C ARG A 27 5.28 -13.13 0.56
N LYS A 28 6.42 -12.82 -0.08
CA LYS A 28 7.45 -13.83 -0.41
C LYS A 28 8.13 -14.42 0.82
N LEU A 29 8.12 -13.71 1.95
CA LEU A 29 8.67 -14.19 3.23
C LEU A 29 7.77 -15.22 3.92
N HIS A 30 6.61 -15.55 3.34
CA HIS A 30 5.67 -16.52 3.92
C HIS A 30 6.36 -17.84 4.31
N ALA A 31 7.27 -18.36 3.48
CA ALA A 31 7.98 -19.60 3.76
C ALA A 31 8.87 -19.53 5.02
N ASP A 32 9.38 -18.34 5.35
CA ASP A 32 10.25 -18.12 6.51
C ASP A 32 9.43 -17.98 7.81
N VAL A 33 8.20 -17.48 7.73
CA VAL A 33 7.31 -17.27 8.88
C VAL A 33 6.31 -18.41 9.11
N ALA A 34 6.15 -19.30 8.12
CA ALA A 34 5.28 -20.47 8.18
C ALA A 34 6.08 -21.79 8.07
N PRO A 35 7.11 -22.02 8.91
CA PRO A 35 7.84 -23.27 8.85
C PRO A 35 6.93 -24.45 9.22
N PRO A 36 7.18 -25.65 8.66
CA PRO A 36 6.45 -26.84 9.05
C PRO A 36 6.54 -27.10 10.55
N LEU A 37 5.39 -27.29 11.19
CA LEU A 37 5.32 -27.69 12.59
C LEU A 37 5.66 -29.17 12.71
N VAL A 38 6.53 -29.48 13.67
CA VAL A 38 6.91 -30.85 14.02
C VAL A 38 6.27 -31.21 15.36
N SER A 39 5.80 -32.45 15.48
CA SER A 39 5.25 -32.94 16.74
C SER A 39 6.35 -33.06 17.79
N GLY A 40 6.10 -32.50 18.97
CA GLY A 40 6.95 -32.63 20.15
C GLY A 40 6.67 -33.87 20.99
N GLY A 41 5.64 -34.66 20.63
CA GLY A 41 5.21 -35.85 21.38
C GLY A 41 4.13 -35.59 22.44
N ASP A 42 3.69 -34.34 22.62
CA ASP A 42 2.55 -33.98 23.46
C ASP A 42 1.46 -33.32 22.61
N ALA A 43 0.28 -33.94 22.54
CA ALA A 43 -0.80 -33.49 21.65
C ALA A 43 -1.39 -32.13 22.04
N GLY A 44 -1.39 -31.78 23.33
CA GLY A 44 -1.91 -30.50 23.81
C GLY A 44 -0.98 -29.36 23.45
N LEU A 45 0.32 -29.56 23.64
CA LEU A 45 1.37 -28.64 23.25
C LEU A 45 1.43 -28.47 21.73
N ASP A 46 1.36 -29.56 20.97
CA ASP A 46 1.35 -29.54 19.51
C ASP A 46 0.16 -28.71 18.97
N HIS A 47 -1.02 -28.87 19.58
CA HIS A 47 -2.20 -28.07 19.23
C HIS A 47 -1.99 -26.58 19.52
N ALA A 48 -1.50 -26.23 20.72
CA ALA A 48 -1.24 -24.83 21.08
C ALA A 48 -0.19 -24.18 20.15
N LEU A 49 0.87 -24.91 19.80
CA LEU A 49 1.88 -24.44 18.84
C LEU A 49 1.29 -24.20 17.45
N LYS A 50 0.36 -25.07 17.02
CA LYS A 50 -0.36 -24.90 15.76
C LYS A 50 -1.19 -23.62 15.73
N GLU A 51 -1.96 -23.35 16.78
CA GLU A 51 -2.78 -22.12 16.84
C GLU A 51 -1.93 -20.85 16.79
N VAL A 52 -0.78 -20.84 17.49
CA VAL A 52 0.14 -19.69 17.46
C VAL A 52 0.76 -19.52 16.08
N ALA A 53 1.15 -20.61 15.42
CA ALA A 53 1.68 -20.55 14.06
C ALA A 53 0.65 -20.04 13.05
N ASP A 54 -0.59 -20.53 13.14
CA ASP A 54 -1.69 -20.09 12.28
C ASP A 54 -1.99 -18.59 12.51
N LEU A 55 -1.90 -18.10 13.75
CA LEU A 55 -2.01 -16.67 14.06
C LEU A 55 -0.88 -15.84 13.42
N ILE A 56 0.38 -16.31 13.52
CA ILE A 56 1.52 -15.63 12.88
C ILE A 56 1.32 -15.51 11.38
N VAL A 57 0.87 -16.60 10.73
CA VAL A 57 0.57 -16.61 9.29
C VAL A 57 -0.54 -15.61 8.95
N ALA A 58 -1.63 -15.59 9.73
CA ALA A 58 -2.72 -14.65 9.52
C ALA A 58 -2.28 -13.19 9.66
N LEU A 59 -1.45 -12.88 10.67
CA LEU A 59 -0.88 -11.55 10.86
C LEU A 59 0.04 -11.15 9.71
N HIS A 60 0.86 -12.09 9.22
CA HIS A 60 1.74 -11.85 8.07
C HIS A 60 0.94 -11.49 6.81
N ILE A 61 -0.09 -12.27 6.48
CA ILE A 61 -0.97 -12.00 5.34
C ILE A 61 -1.67 -10.65 5.52
N GLY A 62 -2.27 -10.41 6.68
CA GLY A 62 -3.00 -9.16 6.94
C GLY A 62 -2.11 -7.92 6.93
N PHE A 63 -0.82 -8.04 7.24
CA PHE A 63 0.11 -6.92 7.10
C PHE A 63 0.44 -6.62 5.64
N ALA A 64 0.66 -7.66 4.82
CA ALA A 64 0.83 -7.48 3.38
C ALA A 64 -0.37 -6.79 2.74
N ASP A 65 -1.58 -7.21 3.10
CA ASP A 65 -2.81 -6.62 2.57
C ASP A 65 -2.94 -5.14 2.97
N ARG A 66 -2.56 -4.78 4.20
CA ARG A 66 -2.52 -3.37 4.61
C ARG A 66 -1.49 -2.53 3.86
N LEU A 67 -0.35 -3.11 3.46
CA LEU A 67 0.62 -2.40 2.62
C LEU A 67 0.01 -2.11 1.25
N ASP A 68 -0.66 -3.10 0.64
CA ASP A 68 -1.38 -2.95 -0.62
C ASP A 68 -2.47 -1.88 -0.54
N ASP A 69 -3.31 -1.94 0.50
CA ASP A 69 -4.38 -0.96 0.77
C ASP A 69 -3.83 0.47 0.90
N HIS A 70 -2.63 0.64 1.46
CA HIS A 70 -1.99 1.94 1.51
C HIS A 70 -1.51 2.40 0.14
N GLY A 71 -0.97 1.49 -0.68
CA GLY A 71 -0.65 1.77 -2.08
C GLY A 71 -1.86 2.30 -2.86
N ASP A 72 -3.02 1.66 -2.71
CA ASP A 72 -4.28 2.08 -3.33
C ASP A 72 -4.73 3.46 -2.86
N LYS A 73 -4.65 3.73 -1.55
CA LYS A 73 -4.99 5.04 -0.98
C LYS A 73 -4.08 6.15 -1.50
N VAL A 74 -2.79 5.86 -1.67
CA VAL A 74 -1.83 6.83 -2.22
C VAL A 74 -2.10 7.07 -3.71
N THR A 75 -2.41 6.04 -4.49
CA THR A 75 -2.85 6.19 -5.88
C THR A 75 -4.11 7.05 -5.98
N TYR A 76 -5.10 6.81 -5.10
CA TYR A 76 -6.30 7.64 -5.03
C TYR A 76 -5.97 9.11 -4.71
N ALA A 77 -5.09 9.35 -3.74
CA ALA A 77 -4.65 10.70 -3.38
C ALA A 77 -3.93 11.40 -4.55
N ARG A 78 -3.04 10.70 -5.26
CA ARG A 78 -2.39 11.19 -6.48
C ARG A 78 -3.42 11.61 -7.54
N ASP A 79 -4.40 10.76 -7.80
CA ASP A 79 -5.42 11.01 -8.83
C ASP A 79 -6.38 12.13 -8.44
N SER A 80 -6.64 12.31 -7.14
CA SER A 80 -7.36 13.47 -6.62
C SER A 80 -6.53 14.75 -6.81
N PHE A 81 -5.25 14.74 -6.41
CA PHE A 81 -4.36 15.89 -6.55
C PHE A 81 -4.19 16.32 -8.02
N ARG A 82 -4.07 15.34 -8.92
CA ARG A 82 -4.03 15.58 -10.36
C ARG A 82 -5.27 16.31 -10.89
N ARG A 83 -6.46 15.89 -10.44
CA ARG A 83 -7.74 16.49 -10.88
C ARG A 83 -7.91 17.91 -10.38
N HIS A 84 -7.61 18.18 -9.11
CA HIS A 84 -7.78 19.51 -8.52
C HIS A 84 -6.91 20.58 -9.20
N ASP A 85 -5.69 20.26 -9.62
CA ASP A 85 -4.86 21.20 -10.39
C ASP A 85 -5.43 21.48 -11.78
N ILE A 86 -6.00 20.46 -12.44
CA ILE A 86 -6.70 20.64 -13.71
C ILE A 86 -7.90 21.59 -13.52
N ASP A 87 -8.70 21.38 -12.48
CA ASP A 87 -9.87 22.22 -12.19
C ASP A 87 -9.46 23.68 -11.88
N VAL A 88 -8.41 23.89 -11.08
CA VAL A 88 -7.87 25.23 -10.78
C VAL A 88 -7.30 25.89 -12.04
N HIS A 89 -6.60 25.13 -12.88
CA HIS A 89 -6.05 25.65 -14.13
C HIS A 89 -7.16 26.05 -15.11
N GLY A 90 -8.21 25.24 -15.25
CA GLY A 90 -9.37 25.55 -16.09
C GLY A 90 -10.11 26.80 -15.61
N LEU A 91 -10.34 26.94 -14.30
CA LEU A 91 -10.96 28.15 -13.73
C LEU A 91 -10.11 29.40 -13.99
N PHE A 92 -8.78 29.29 -13.94
CA PHE A 92 -7.89 30.40 -14.26
C PHE A 92 -7.95 30.78 -15.74
N GLU A 93 -7.96 29.79 -16.65
CA GLU A 93 -8.10 30.04 -18.09
C GLU A 93 -9.44 30.72 -18.42
N ASP A 94 -10.54 30.27 -17.82
CA ASP A 94 -11.86 30.88 -17.99
C ASP A 94 -11.88 32.33 -17.49
N LEU A 95 -11.33 32.59 -16.29
CA LEU A 95 -11.27 33.94 -15.71
C LEU A 95 -10.45 34.90 -16.57
N MET A 96 -9.34 34.42 -17.16
CA MET A 96 -8.48 35.23 -18.03
C MET A 96 -9.03 35.40 -19.45
N ALA A 97 -10.00 34.58 -19.87
CA ALA A 97 -10.67 34.69 -21.16
C ALA A 97 -11.81 35.72 -21.15
N GLU A 98 -12.41 36.01 -19.98
CA GLU A 98 -13.45 37.03 -19.83
C GLU A 98 -12.92 38.48 -19.81
N ASP A 99 -11.61 38.68 -19.63
CA ASP A 99 -10.94 39.99 -19.64
C ASP A 99 -10.45 40.45 -21.05
N GLY A 100 -10.97 39.84 -22.13
CA GLY A 100 -10.61 40.11 -23.54
C GLY A 100 -11.62 40.91 -24.35
#